data_AF-A0A0B7BDI8-F1
#
_entry.id   AF-A0A0B7BDI8-F1
#
_cell.length_a   1.000
_cell.length_b   1.000
_cell.length_c   1.000
_cell.angle_alpha   90.00
_cell.angle_beta   90.00
_cell.angle_gamma   90.00
#
_symmetry.space_group_name_H-M   'P 1'
#
loop_
_entity.id
_entity.type
_entity.pdbx_description
1 polymer ?
#
loop_
_entity_poly.entity_id
_entity_poly.type
_entity_poly.pdbx_seq_one_letter_code
_entity_poly.pdbx_strand_id
1 'polypeptide(L)'
;KKTQHTVIFTDGKSVLQSLENANPESPACQSLALSISSFINTFAVKLTLQWIPGHSNIQGNERADILAKAGANSQQHDRPITLQTAKQIIRSNKEWMNEWAMGKTGRALFKHMTTPNPKDAINDLTRQEQVIIFRLRTQHVPLNAHLHRIQPKISPQCQM
;
A
#
# COMPACT_ATOMS: atom_id res chain seq x y z
N LYS A 1 -31.21 33.43 5.95
CA LYS A 1 -29.75 33.17 5.99
C LYS A 1 -29.36 32.49 4.69
N LYS A 2 -28.33 32.98 3.97
CA LYS A 2 -27.86 32.37 2.71
C LYS A 2 -27.11 31.09 3.05
N THR A 3 -27.56 29.94 2.56
CA THR A 3 -26.87 28.65 2.77
C THR A 3 -25.55 28.68 2.00
N GLN A 4 -24.42 28.51 2.70
CA GLN A 4 -23.12 28.41 2.05
C GLN A 4 -22.99 27.03 1.39
N HIS A 5 -22.48 26.99 0.16
CA HIS A 5 -22.17 25.75 -0.55
C HIS A 5 -20.66 25.50 -0.45
N THR A 6 -20.30 24.41 0.22
CA THR A 6 -18.93 23.98 0.43
C THR A 6 -18.66 22.72 -0.38
N VAL A 7 -17.51 22.67 -1.06
CA VAL A 7 -17.04 21.49 -1.79
C VAL A 7 -15.74 20.99 -1.15
N ILE A 8 -15.69 19.70 -0.82
CA ILE A 8 -14.48 19.02 -0.34
C ILE A 8 -14.00 18.09 -1.45
N PHE A 9 -12.76 18.27 -1.87
CA PHE A 9 -12.11 17.41 -2.84
C PHE A 9 -11.35 16.29 -2.14
N THR A 10 -11.46 15.06 -2.64
CA THR A 10 -10.74 13.89 -2.12
C THR A 10 -10.42 12.89 -3.21
N ASP A 11 -9.27 12.22 -3.11
CA ASP A 11 -8.92 11.08 -3.96
C ASP A 11 -9.38 9.73 -3.40
N GLY A 12 -9.99 9.71 -2.21
CA GLY A 12 -10.53 8.54 -1.53
C GLY A 12 -11.81 8.00 -2.17
N LYS A 13 -11.72 7.45 -3.38
CA LYS A 13 -12.87 6.89 -4.12
C LYS A 13 -13.65 5.85 -3.32
N SER A 14 -12.95 4.95 -2.64
CA SER A 14 -13.57 3.90 -1.81
C SER A 14 -14.36 4.48 -0.63
N VAL A 15 -13.89 5.59 -0.05
CA VAL A 15 -14.58 6.30 1.04
C VAL A 15 -15.88 6.92 0.52
N LEU A 16 -15.83 7.57 -0.65
CA LEU A 16 -17.03 8.16 -1.27
C LEU A 16 -18.08 7.08 -1.60
N GLN A 17 -17.66 5.98 -2.23
CA GLN A 17 -18.54 4.84 -2.51
C GLN A 17 -19.14 4.26 -1.23
N SER A 18 -18.35 4.18 -0.15
CA SER A 18 -18.85 3.71 1.13
C SER A 18 -19.85 4.67 1.78
N LEU A 19 -19.75 5.98 1.54
CA LEU A 19 -20.66 7.00 2.06
C LEU A 19 -21.94 7.14 1.24
N GLU A 20 -21.93 6.72 -0.03
CA GLU A 20 -23.14 6.61 -0.86
C GLU A 20 -24.09 5.53 -0.31
N ASN A 21 -23.56 4.53 0.37
CA ASN A 21 -24.36 3.50 1.04
C ASN A 21 -25.01 4.06 2.31
N ALA A 22 -26.32 3.85 2.46
CA ALA A 22 -27.09 4.32 3.62
C ALA A 22 -26.61 3.72 4.96
N ASN A 23 -25.94 2.56 4.92
CA ASN A 23 -25.32 1.95 6.09
C ASN A 23 -23.91 1.45 5.74
N PRO A 24 -22.86 2.29 5.91
CA PRO A 24 -21.49 1.89 5.63
C PRO A 24 -21.07 0.69 6.49
N GLU A 25 -20.43 -0.33 5.92
CA GLU A 25 -19.99 -1.51 6.69
C GLU A 25 -18.82 -1.20 7.63
N SER A 26 -17.99 -0.24 7.27
CA SER A 26 -16.82 0.16 8.06
C SER A 26 -17.22 1.07 9.22
N PRO A 27 -16.86 0.76 10.47
CA PRO A 27 -17.08 1.66 11.62
C PRO A 27 -16.47 3.05 11.41
N ALA A 28 -15.34 3.14 10.69
CA ALA A 28 -14.72 4.42 10.34
C ALA A 28 -15.60 5.23 9.38
N CYS A 29 -16.21 4.59 8.38
CA CYS A 29 -17.14 5.27 7.46
C CYS A 29 -18.45 5.65 8.15
N GLN A 30 -18.95 4.85 9.10
CA GLN A 30 -20.12 5.19 9.91
C GLN A 30 -19.86 6.44 10.76
N SER A 31 -18.74 6.48 11.49
CA SER A 31 -18.37 7.66 12.29
C SER A 31 -18.13 8.90 11.42
N LEU A 32 -17.56 8.73 10.23
CA LEU A 32 -17.41 9.80 9.25
C LEU A 32 -18.77 10.33 8.76
N ALA A 33 -19.71 9.45 8.41
CA ALA A 33 -21.06 9.84 7.97
C ALA A 33 -21.82 10.64 9.05
N LEU A 34 -21.69 10.23 10.31
CA LEU A 34 -22.25 10.96 11.47
C LEU A 34 -21.59 12.33 11.63
N SER A 35 -20.26 12.41 11.48
CA SER A 35 -19.51 13.66 11.58
C SER A 35 -19.89 14.64 10.46
N ILE A 36 -20.05 14.14 9.23
CA ILE A 36 -20.51 14.93 8.08
C ILE A 36 -21.93 15.46 8.32
N SER A 37 -22.84 14.60 8.80
CA SER A 37 -24.22 14.99 9.10
C SER A 37 -24.29 16.06 10.19
N SER A 38 -23.50 15.89 11.25
CA SER A 38 -23.35 16.88 12.32
C SER A 38 -22.84 18.22 11.78
N PHE A 39 -21.77 18.20 10.98
CA PHE A 39 -21.20 19.40 10.35
C PHE A 39 -22.22 20.15 9.48
N ILE A 40 -22.95 19.43 8.61
CA ILE A 40 -23.99 20.02 7.76
C ILE A 40 -25.06 20.72 8.59
N ASN A 41 -25.53 20.07 9.66
CA ASN A 41 -26.58 20.59 10.53
C ASN A 41 -26.10 21.78 11.38
N THR A 42 -24.91 21.68 11.98
CA THR A 42 -24.35 22.72 12.84
C THR A 42 -24.08 24.02 12.08
N PHE A 43 -23.54 23.92 10.86
CA PHE A 43 -23.16 25.10 10.08
C PHE A 43 -24.21 25.52 9.04
N ALA A 44 -25.30 24.75 8.90
CA ALA A 44 -26.34 24.97 7.88
C ALA A 44 -25.76 25.16 6.47
N VAL A 45 -24.81 24.28 6.10
CA VAL A 45 -24.11 24.31 4.82
C VAL A 45 -24.62 23.23 3.88
N LYS A 46 -24.60 23.52 2.58
CA LYS A 46 -24.71 22.48 1.55
C LYS A 46 -23.30 21.93 1.30
N LEU A 47 -23.08 20.65 1.56
CA LEU A 47 -21.78 20.00 1.35
C LEU A 47 -21.80 19.14 0.08
N THR A 48 -20.74 19.24 -0.72
CA THR A 48 -20.47 18.32 -1.84
C THR A 48 -19.11 17.68 -1.64
N LEU A 49 -19.05 16.35 -1.69
CA LEU A 49 -17.80 15.61 -1.71
C LEU A 49 -17.48 15.26 -3.17
N GLN A 50 -16.38 15.81 -3.69
CA GLN A 50 -15.98 15.65 -5.08
C GLN A 50 -14.76 14.76 -5.17
N TRP A 51 -14.87 13.67 -5.93
CA TRP A 51 -13.72 12.83 -6.24
C TRP A 51 -12.76 13.57 -7.19
N ILE A 52 -11.46 13.46 -6.92
CA ILE A 52 -10.37 13.88 -7.79
C ILE A 52 -9.34 12.76 -7.95
N PRO A 53 -8.59 12.70 -9.05
CA PRO A 53 -7.52 11.71 -9.18
C PRO A 53 -6.35 12.04 -8.24
N GLY A 54 -5.85 11.01 -7.54
CA GLY A 54 -4.62 11.10 -6.75
C GLY A 54 -3.38 11.24 -7.64
N HIS A 55 -2.27 11.70 -7.06
CA HIS A 55 -0.95 11.80 -7.72
C HIS A 55 -0.97 12.48 -9.10
N SER A 56 -1.86 13.47 -9.27
CA SER A 56 -2.10 14.15 -10.55
C SER A 56 -1.64 15.62 -10.54
N ASN A 57 -0.64 15.98 -9.70
CA ASN A 57 -0.13 17.36 -9.59
C ASN A 57 -1.17 18.41 -9.16
N ILE A 58 -2.24 17.99 -8.47
CA ILE A 58 -3.21 18.90 -7.86
C ILE A 58 -2.63 19.37 -6.53
N GLN A 59 -2.06 20.57 -6.51
CA GLN A 59 -1.29 21.11 -5.38
C GLN A 59 -1.99 20.97 -4.01
N GLY A 60 -3.30 21.21 -3.94
CA GLY A 60 -4.07 21.06 -2.70
C GLY A 60 -4.15 19.61 -2.21
N ASN A 61 -4.35 18.66 -3.13
CA ASN A 61 -4.40 17.23 -2.81
C ASN A 61 -3.01 16.70 -2.42
N GLU A 62 -1.97 17.10 -3.13
CA GLU A 62 -0.59 16.70 -2.82
C GLU A 62 -0.16 17.19 -1.45
N ARG A 63 -0.51 18.44 -1.11
CA ARG A 63 -0.26 18.97 0.23
C ARG A 63 -1.03 18.17 1.29
N ALA A 64 -2.28 17.81 1.03
CA ALA A 64 -3.06 16.97 1.94
C ALA A 64 -2.43 15.58 2.13
N ASP A 65 -1.97 14.94 1.06
CA ASP A 65 -1.29 13.64 1.11
C ASP A 65 0.04 13.71 1.87
N ILE A 66 0.85 14.75 1.67
CA ILE A 66 2.08 14.99 2.43
C ILE A 66 1.78 15.11 3.93
N LEU A 67 0.76 15.90 4.31
CA LEU A 67 0.37 16.08 5.71
C LEU A 67 -0.20 14.79 6.31
N ALA A 68 -0.99 14.04 5.55
CA ALA A 68 -1.52 12.75 5.99
C ALA A 68 -0.40 11.73 6.24
N LYS A 69 0.60 11.66 5.34
CA LYS A 69 1.80 10.82 5.51
C LYS A 69 2.64 11.24 6.71
N ALA A 70 2.82 12.54 6.93
CA ALA A 70 3.51 13.03 8.12
C ALA A 70 2.76 12.61 9.40
N GLY A 71 1.43 12.73 9.44
CA GLY A 71 0.60 12.28 10.55
C GLY A 71 0.64 10.76 10.76
N ALA A 72 0.73 9.98 9.68
CA ALA A 72 0.86 8.52 9.76
C ALA A 72 2.20 8.06 10.40
N ASN A 73 3.26 8.86 10.25
CA ASN A 73 4.58 8.59 10.84
C ASN A 73 4.77 9.17 12.24
N SER A 74 3.83 9.99 12.73
CA SER A 74 3.86 10.53 14.09
C SER A 74 3.47 9.48 15.13
N GLN A 75 3.73 9.75 16.40
CA GLN A 75 3.30 8.89 17.50
C GLN A 75 1.78 8.71 17.45
N GLN A 76 1.33 7.46 17.29
CA GLN A 76 -0.08 7.10 17.29
C GLN A 76 -0.43 6.44 18.62
N HIS A 77 -1.62 6.72 19.13
CA HIS A 77 -2.17 5.93 20.23
C HIS A 77 -2.52 4.54 19.72
N ASP A 78 -2.20 3.51 20.50
CA ASP A 78 -2.65 2.16 20.23
C ASP A 78 -4.17 2.12 20.16
N ARG A 79 -4.70 1.92 18.96
CA ARG A 79 -6.13 1.70 18.75
C ARG A 79 -6.37 0.20 18.73
N PRO A 80 -7.28 -0.32 19.57
CA PRO A 80 -7.63 -1.72 19.53
C PRO A 80 -8.18 -2.07 18.14
N ILE A 81 -7.59 -3.08 17.52
CA ILE A 81 -8.12 -3.64 16.27
C ILE A 81 -9.32 -4.52 16.57
N THR A 82 -10.28 -4.56 15.66
CA THR A 82 -11.41 -5.50 15.81
C THR A 82 -10.94 -6.94 15.61
N LEU A 83 -11.63 -7.90 16.23
CA LEU A 83 -11.37 -9.33 16.01
C LEU A 83 -11.49 -9.70 14.53
N GLN A 84 -12.42 -9.07 13.80
CA GLN A 84 -12.60 -9.27 12.36
C GLN A 84 -11.36 -8.82 11.58
N THR A 85 -10.84 -7.63 11.88
CA THR A 85 -9.60 -7.11 11.27
C THR A 85 -8.42 -8.03 11.56
N ALA A 86 -8.26 -8.47 12.82
CA ALA A 86 -7.19 -9.40 13.19
C ALA A 86 -7.27 -10.73 12.43
N LYS A 87 -8.48 -11.33 12.35
CA LYS A 87 -8.73 -12.55 11.57
C LYS A 87 -8.40 -12.37 10.09
N GLN A 88 -8.78 -11.23 9.51
CA GLN A 88 -8.51 -10.93 8.10
C GLN A 88 -7.00 -10.80 7.84
N ILE A 89 -6.25 -10.11 8.71
CA ILE A 89 -4.79 -9.99 8.61
C ILE A 89 -4.14 -11.38 8.68
N ILE A 90 -4.52 -12.19 9.67
CA ILE A 90 -3.97 -13.55 9.83
C ILE A 90 -4.28 -14.41 8.61
N ARG A 91 -5.52 -14.37 8.10
CA ARG A 91 -5.92 -15.13 6.91
C ARG A 91 -5.11 -14.71 5.69
N SER A 92 -5.02 -13.41 5.43
CA SER A 92 -4.26 -12.87 4.29
C SER A 92 -2.78 -13.26 4.36
N ASN A 93 -2.17 -13.20 5.55
CA ASN A 93 -0.78 -13.65 5.73
C ASN A 93 -0.62 -15.15 5.46
N LYS A 94 -1.58 -15.99 5.89
CA LYS A 94 -1.57 -17.44 5.61
C LYS A 94 -1.74 -17.73 4.12
N GLU A 95 -2.68 -17.07 3.47
CA GLU A 95 -2.91 -17.19 2.02
C GLU A 95 -1.64 -16.81 1.25
N TRP A 96 -1.03 -15.66 1.57
CA TRP A 96 0.22 -15.23 0.97
C TRP A 96 1.37 -16.23 1.23
N MET A 97 1.50 -16.77 2.43
CA MET A 97 2.52 -17.79 2.75
C MET A 97 2.32 -19.06 1.94
N ASN A 98 1.08 -19.49 1.76
CA ASN A 98 0.73 -20.66 0.95
C ASN A 98 1.04 -20.42 -0.53
N GLU A 99 0.69 -19.25 -1.06
CA GLU A 99 1.04 -18.84 -2.42
C GLU A 99 2.57 -18.79 -2.62
N TRP A 100 3.31 -18.27 -1.64
CA TRP A 100 4.77 -18.25 -1.67
C TRP A 100 5.37 -19.66 -1.71
N ALA A 101 4.83 -20.59 -0.92
CA ALA A 101 5.30 -21.97 -0.87
C ALA A 101 4.97 -22.78 -2.13
N MET A 102 3.77 -22.59 -2.69
CA MET A 102 3.28 -23.34 -3.87
C MET A 102 3.61 -22.66 -5.20
N GLY A 103 3.99 -21.38 -5.18
CA GLY A 103 4.27 -20.59 -6.36
C GLY A 103 5.43 -21.13 -7.19
N LYS A 104 5.40 -20.87 -8.50
CA LYS A 104 6.48 -21.23 -9.44
C LYS A 104 7.51 -20.10 -9.64
N THR A 105 7.19 -18.89 -9.18
CA THR A 105 8.06 -17.71 -9.26
C THR A 105 8.96 -17.60 -8.04
N GLY A 106 10.06 -16.85 -8.13
CA GLY A 106 10.94 -16.60 -6.99
C GLY A 106 11.67 -17.82 -6.42
N ARG A 107 11.67 -18.97 -7.11
CA ARG A 107 12.19 -20.23 -6.56
C ARG A 107 13.68 -20.23 -6.22
N ALA A 108 14.49 -19.42 -6.91
CA ALA A 108 15.87 -19.20 -6.55
C ALA A 108 16.01 -18.61 -5.13
N LEU A 109 15.15 -17.64 -4.79
CA LEU A 109 15.10 -17.00 -3.48
C LEU A 109 14.47 -17.93 -2.43
N PHE A 110 13.39 -18.65 -2.77
CA PHE A 110 12.70 -19.57 -1.86
C PHE A 110 13.64 -20.62 -1.23
N LYS A 111 14.67 -21.07 -1.96
CA LYS A 111 15.69 -22.01 -1.45
C LYS A 111 16.37 -21.52 -0.16
N HIS A 112 16.48 -20.21 0.01
CA HIS A 112 17.21 -19.59 1.11
C HIS A 112 16.32 -18.68 1.97
N MET A 113 15.09 -18.41 1.54
CA MET A 113 14.11 -17.57 2.23
C MET A 113 12.70 -18.15 2.05
N THR A 114 12.37 -19.14 2.89
CA THR A 114 11.05 -19.78 2.89
C THR A 114 9.98 -18.93 3.57
N THR A 115 10.39 -18.00 4.44
CA THR A 115 9.55 -17.03 5.12
C THR A 115 10.18 -15.64 5.09
N PRO A 116 9.38 -14.56 5.17
CA PRO A 116 9.90 -13.22 5.35
C PRO A 116 10.78 -13.14 6.60
N ASN A 117 11.97 -12.57 6.44
CA ASN A 117 12.88 -12.29 7.54
C ASN A 117 13.04 -10.77 7.70
N PRO A 118 12.34 -10.13 8.65
CA PRO A 118 12.48 -8.70 8.91
C PRO A 118 13.89 -8.29 9.35
N LYS A 119 14.68 -9.23 9.88
CA LYS A 119 16.04 -9.02 10.39
C LYS A 119 17.11 -9.46 9.38
N ASP A 120 16.76 -9.56 8.10
CA ASP A 120 17.74 -9.87 7.06
C ASP A 120 18.75 -8.73 6.96
N ALA A 121 20.04 -9.07 6.99
CA ALA A 121 21.13 -8.10 6.93
C ALA A 121 21.10 -7.22 5.66
N ILE A 122 20.37 -7.64 4.62
CA ILE A 122 20.12 -6.80 3.44
C ILE A 122 19.45 -5.46 3.81
N ASN A 123 18.66 -5.41 4.88
CA ASN A 123 17.92 -4.22 5.30
C ASN A 123 18.85 -3.11 5.84
N ASP A 124 20.05 -3.47 6.30
CA ASP A 124 21.05 -2.52 6.82
C ASP A 124 21.95 -1.93 5.72
N LEU A 125 21.83 -2.42 4.49
CA LEU A 125 22.65 -2.01 3.37
C LEU A 125 22.09 -0.78 2.65
N THR A 126 22.95 -0.08 1.90
CA THR A 126 22.51 0.99 1.00
C THR A 126 21.59 0.44 -0.09
N ARG A 127 20.76 1.31 -0.69
CA ARG A 127 19.85 0.90 -1.77
C ARG A 127 20.58 0.23 -2.94
N GLN A 128 21.78 0.68 -3.28
CA GLN A 128 22.59 0.12 -4.36
C GLN A 128 23.02 -1.32 -4.02
N GLU A 129 23.53 -1.54 -2.82
CA GLU A 129 23.93 -2.87 -2.33
C GLU A 129 22.74 -3.83 -2.22
N GLN A 130 21.59 -3.35 -1.72
CA GLN A 130 20.35 -4.13 -1.68
C GLN A 130 19.96 -4.64 -3.07
N VAL A 131 20.06 -3.80 -4.10
CA VAL A 131 19.77 -4.19 -5.49
C VAL A 131 20.73 -5.28 -5.97
N ILE A 132 22.03 -5.17 -5.65
CA ILE A 132 23.03 -6.16 -6.02
C ILE A 132 22.73 -7.50 -5.34
N ILE A 133 22.56 -7.51 -4.01
CA ILE A 133 22.24 -8.74 -3.24
C ILE A 133 20.94 -9.36 -3.72
N PHE A 134 19.90 -8.56 -3.97
CA PHE A 134 18.63 -9.07 -4.50
C PHE A 134 18.80 -9.74 -5.87
N ARG A 135 19.54 -9.13 -6.79
CA ARG A 135 19.84 -9.71 -8.11
C ARG A 135 20.62 -11.01 -8.00
N LEU A 136 21.59 -11.08 -7.08
CA LEU A 136 22.34 -12.30 -6.80
C LEU A 136 21.42 -13.41 -6.26
N ARG A 137 20.65 -13.15 -5.19
CA ARG A 137 19.75 -14.13 -4.57
C ARG A 137 18.66 -14.64 -5.51
N THR A 138 18.19 -13.78 -6.42
CA THR A 138 17.17 -14.14 -7.41
C THR A 138 17.75 -14.69 -8.72
N GLN A 139 19.08 -14.70 -8.90
CA GLN A 139 19.76 -15.10 -10.13
C GLN A 139 19.38 -14.26 -11.37
N HIS A 140 19.21 -12.95 -11.16
CA HIS A 140 18.99 -11.91 -12.17
C HIS A 140 20.16 -10.90 -12.25
N VAL A 141 21.34 -11.32 -11.80
CA VAL A 141 22.58 -10.56 -11.99
C VAL A 141 22.99 -10.65 -13.48
N PRO A 142 23.49 -9.57 -14.12
CA PRO A 142 23.84 -9.57 -15.55
C PRO A 142 25.15 -10.32 -15.86
N LEU A 143 25.28 -11.55 -15.35
CA LEU A 143 26.36 -12.48 -15.71
C LEU A 143 25.94 -13.34 -16.90
N ASN A 144 26.91 -13.93 -17.59
CA ASN A 144 26.73 -14.78 -18.76
C ASN A 144 25.61 -15.82 -18.61
N ALA A 145 25.53 -16.51 -17.47
CA ALA A 145 24.48 -17.50 -17.20
C ALA A 145 23.06 -16.91 -17.20
N HIS A 146 22.86 -15.69 -16.70
CA HIS A 146 21.57 -15.02 -16.73
C HIS A 146 21.29 -14.45 -18.12
N LEU A 147 22.29 -13.82 -18.75
CA LEU A 147 22.18 -13.25 -20.09
C LEU A 147 21.86 -14.32 -21.13
N HIS A 148 22.46 -15.51 -21.06
CA HIS A 148 22.15 -16.65 -21.92
C HIS A 148 20.67 -17.05 -21.86
N ARG A 149 20.03 -16.95 -20.69
CA ARG A 149 18.60 -17.24 -20.50
C ARG A 149 17.71 -16.28 -21.29
N ILE A 150 18.16 -15.04 -21.49
CA ILE A 150 17.44 -13.98 -22.22
C ILE A 150 17.85 -13.99 -23.70
N GLN A 151 19.14 -14.16 -23.97
CA GLN A 151 19.76 -14.15 -25.28
C GLN A 151 20.66 -15.40 -25.43
N PRO A 152 20.13 -16.48 -26.03
CA PRO A 152 20.84 -17.77 -26.16
C PRO A 152 22.16 -17.73 -26.94
N LYS A 153 22.46 -16.63 -27.63
CA LYS A 153 23.73 -16.44 -28.37
C LYS A 153 24.93 -16.20 -27.46
N ILE A 154 24.70 -15.77 -26.22
CA ILE A 154 25.77 -15.50 -25.23
C ILE A 154 26.08 -16.81 -24.52
N SER A 155 27.31 -17.32 -24.62
CA SER A 155 27.70 -18.55 -23.87
C SER A 155 27.43 -18.35 -22.37
N PRO A 156 26.83 -19.35 -21.67
CA PRO A 156 26.55 -19.25 -20.25
C PRO A 156 27.80 -19.39 -19.37
N GLN A 157 28.91 -19.89 -19.92
CA GLN A 157 30.17 -20.07 -19.21
C GLN A 157 30.95 -18.75 -19.13
N CYS A 158 31.78 -18.62 -18.09
CA CYS A 158 32.78 -17.57 -18.04
C CYS A 158 33.91 -17.93 -19.01
N GLN A 159 34.49 -16.92 -19.67
CA GLN A 159 35.74 -17.11 -20.41
C GLN A 159 36.85 -17.33 -19.39
N MET A 160 37.65 -18.39 -19.58
CA MET A 160 38.85 -18.65 -18.77
C MET A 160 39.95 -17.65 -19.09
#